data_AF-X1QUZ1-F1
#
_entry.id   AF-X1QUZ1-F1
#
_cell.length_a   1.000
_cell.length_b   1.000
_cell.length_c   1.000
_cell.angle_alpha   90.00
_cell.angle_beta   90.00
_cell.angle_gamma   90.00
#
_symmetry.space_group_name_H-M   'P 1'
#
loop_
_entity.id
_entity.type
_entity.pdbx_description
1 polymer ?
#
loop_
_entity_poly.entity_id
_entity_poly.type
_entity_poly.pdbx_seq_one_letter_code
_entity_poly.pdbx_strand_id
1 'polypeptide(L)'
;MAEMTPRERILAQTYKKRADKLPFFYDWSHMQDGWAERECRNRGMGICWMRPSYSMKMHGVKRSETRAESAGKVVLRRTYSTPVGSVYLDETRQPGVGIRFN
;
A
#
# COMPACT_ATOMS: atom_id res chain seq x y z
N MET A 1 5.28 33.53 -3.19
CA MET A 1 5.09 32.87 -1.87
C MET A 1 6.48 32.63 -1.30
N ALA A 2 6.69 32.79 0.00
CA ALA A 2 7.95 32.38 0.63
C ALA A 2 8.19 30.90 0.36
N GLU A 3 9.44 30.50 0.14
CA GLU A 3 9.78 29.10 -0.11
C GLU A 3 9.49 28.27 1.14
N MET A 4 8.63 27.26 1.01
CA MET A 4 8.30 26.36 2.11
C MET A 4 9.43 25.36 2.33
N THR A 5 9.64 24.95 3.56
CA THR A 5 10.45 23.75 3.84
C THR A 5 9.76 22.49 3.31
N PRO A 6 10.50 21.38 3.07
CA PRO A 6 9.88 20.10 2.70
C PRO A 6 8.76 19.67 3.64
N ARG A 7 8.95 19.86 4.96
CA ARG A 7 7.94 19.54 5.98
C ARG A 7 6.67 20.39 5.84
N GLU A 8 6.81 21.71 5.74
CA GLU A 8 5.67 22.62 5.60
C GLU A 8 4.86 22.32 4.34
N ARG A 9 5.54 21.98 3.26
CA ARG A 9 4.92 21.60 1.99
C ARG A 9 4.07 20.33 2.11
N ILE A 10 4.61 19.30 2.75
CA ILE A 10 3.88 18.05 3.01
C ILE A 10 2.65 18.37 3.86
N LEU A 11 2.81 19.11 4.96
CA LEU A 11 1.70 19.45 5.85
C LEU A 11 0.64 20.31 5.15
N ALA A 12 1.04 21.28 4.33
CA ALA A 12 0.12 22.09 3.55
C ALA A 12 -0.77 21.21 2.66
N GLN A 13 -0.17 20.26 1.93
CA GLN A 13 -0.94 19.33 1.10
C GLN A 13 -1.83 18.39 1.93
N THR A 14 -1.33 17.85 3.06
CA THR A 14 -2.13 17.01 3.97
C THR A 14 -3.36 17.76 4.50
N TYR A 15 -3.22 19.05 4.80
CA TYR A 15 -4.32 19.91 5.25
C TYR A 15 -5.15 20.53 4.11
N LYS A 16 -5.00 20.05 2.87
CA LYS A 16 -5.70 20.57 1.68
C LYS A 16 -5.47 22.07 1.45
N LYS A 17 -4.32 22.59 1.89
CA LYS A 17 -3.87 23.96 1.61
C LYS A 17 -2.99 23.97 0.36
N ARG A 18 -2.83 25.15 -0.24
CA ARG A 18 -1.97 25.34 -1.41
C ARG A 18 -0.50 25.34 -0.99
N ALA A 19 0.24 24.34 -1.46
CA ALA A 19 1.69 24.28 -1.37
C ALA A 19 2.36 25.18 -2.42
N ASP A 20 3.61 25.56 -2.18
CA ASP A 20 4.45 26.32 -3.12
C ASP A 20 4.90 25.49 -4.34
N LYS A 21 5.14 24.19 -4.16
CA LYS A 21 5.43 23.18 -5.20
C LYS A 21 4.94 21.80 -4.77
N LEU A 22 5.00 20.81 -5.66
CA LEU A 22 4.66 19.42 -5.33
C LEU A 22 5.65 18.89 -4.26
N PRO A 23 5.19 18.34 -3.12
CA PRO A 23 6.05 17.72 -2.13
C PRO A 23 6.69 16.44 -2.67
N PHE A 24 7.94 16.23 -2.28
CA PHE A 24 8.61 14.96 -2.52
C PHE A 24 8.09 13.94 -1.50
N PHE A 25 7.23 13.03 -1.95
CA PHE A 25 6.48 12.10 -1.11
C PHE A 25 6.39 10.73 -1.78
N TYR A 26 6.59 9.66 -1.03
CA TYR A 26 6.62 8.29 -1.56
C TYR A 26 5.79 7.32 -0.71
N ASP A 27 5.17 6.33 -1.35
CA ASP A 27 4.45 5.28 -0.65
C ASP A 27 5.42 4.19 -0.17
N TRP A 28 5.38 3.87 1.12
CA TRP A 28 6.30 2.91 1.72
C TRP A 28 6.25 1.54 1.02
N SER A 29 5.07 1.11 0.56
CA SER A 29 4.90 -0.23 -0.04
C SER A 29 5.53 -0.36 -1.43
N HIS A 30 5.82 0.76 -2.08
CA HIS A 30 6.42 0.81 -3.42
C HIS A 30 7.88 1.27 -3.37
N MET A 31 8.39 1.62 -2.20
CA MET A 31 9.74 2.14 -2.03
C MET A 31 10.76 1.02 -2.23
N GLN A 32 11.86 1.34 -2.89
CA GLN A 32 13.05 0.48 -2.88
C GLN A 32 13.81 0.73 -1.58
N ASP A 33 14.29 -0.31 -0.91
CA ASP A 33 15.11 -0.15 0.30
C ASP A 33 16.60 -0.05 -0.08
N GLY A 34 17.36 0.81 0.61
CA GLY A 34 18.82 0.88 0.44
C GLY A 34 19.39 2.30 0.40
N TRP A 35 20.52 2.47 -0.28
CA TRP A 35 21.26 3.73 -0.28
C TRP A 35 20.48 4.89 -0.95
N ALA A 36 19.77 4.60 -2.04
CA ALA A 36 19.01 5.60 -2.78
C ALA A 36 17.84 6.14 -1.95
N GLU A 37 17.13 5.26 -1.24
CA GLU A 37 16.08 5.64 -0.30
C GLU A 37 16.60 6.52 0.83
N ARG A 38 17.75 6.15 1.39
CA ARG A 38 18.42 6.93 2.44
C ARG A 38 18.79 8.33 1.94
N GLU A 39 19.31 8.44 0.73
CA GLU A 39 19.61 9.73 0.11
C GLU A 39 18.34 10.57 -0.12
N CYS A 40 17.27 9.95 -0.61
CA CYS A 40 15.98 10.61 -0.78
C CYS A 40 15.42 11.12 0.55
N ARG A 41 15.49 10.33 1.63
CA ARG A 41 15.14 10.75 2.99
C ARG A 41 15.97 11.94 3.46
N ASN A 42 17.29 11.91 3.26
CA ASN A 42 18.19 13.01 3.64
C ASN A 42 17.87 14.31 2.88
N ARG A 43 17.31 14.21 1.67
CA ARG A 43 16.81 15.34 0.87
C ARG A 43 15.40 15.81 1.26
N GLY A 44 14.81 15.23 2.30
CA GLY A 44 13.49 15.62 2.82
C GLY A 44 12.31 14.91 2.17
N MET A 45 12.50 13.69 1.65
CA MET A 45 11.40 12.84 1.19
C MET A 45 10.45 12.51 2.36
N GLY A 46 9.17 12.82 2.19
CA GLY A 46 8.12 12.31 3.06
C GLY A 46 7.72 10.90 2.69
N ILE A 47 7.31 10.09 3.68
CA ILE A 47 6.86 8.72 3.45
C ILE A 47 5.42 8.56 3.91
N CYS A 48 4.58 8.08 3.01
CA CYS A 48 3.27 7.55 3.35
C CYS A 48 3.47 6.20 3.99
N TRP A 49 3.46 6.15 5.32
CA TRP A 49 3.57 4.89 6.03
C TRP A 49 2.18 4.35 6.36
N MET A 50 1.68 3.41 5.57
CA MET A 50 0.47 2.68 5.89
C MET A 50 0.83 1.47 6.75
N ARG A 51 1.07 1.69 8.04
CA ARG A 51 1.19 0.55 8.97
C ARG A 51 -0.20 -0.07 9.11
N PRO A 52 -0.36 -1.39 8.96
CA PRO A 52 -1.56 -2.06 9.44
C PRO A 52 -1.74 -1.68 10.91
N SER A 53 -2.87 -1.06 11.25
CA SER A 53 -3.14 -0.58 12.62
C SER A 53 -3.31 -1.73 13.61
N TYR A 54 -3.46 -2.95 13.11
CA TYR A 54 -3.54 -4.19 13.87
C TYR A 54 -3.10 -5.37 13.00
N SER A 55 -2.77 -6.50 13.63
CA SER A 55 -2.57 -7.79 12.98
C SER A 55 -3.64 -8.77 13.45
N MET A 56 -4.08 -9.65 12.55
CA MET A 56 -5.03 -10.72 12.88
C MET A 56 -4.49 -12.07 12.45
N LYS A 57 -4.79 -13.10 13.25
CA LYS A 57 -4.53 -14.50 12.91
C LYS A 57 -5.85 -15.26 12.97
N MET A 58 -6.23 -15.89 11.86
CA MET A 58 -7.42 -16.73 11.77
C MET A 58 -7.05 -18.18 12.08
N HIS A 59 -7.37 -18.64 13.28
CA HIS A 59 -7.12 -20.01 13.72
C HIS A 59 -8.16 -20.98 13.12
N GLY A 60 -7.72 -22.19 12.74
CA GLY A 60 -8.60 -23.20 12.16
C GLY A 60 -9.07 -22.89 10.73
N VAL A 61 -8.53 -21.84 10.10
CA VAL A 61 -8.85 -21.45 8.73
C VAL A 61 -7.66 -21.76 7.82
N LYS A 62 -7.90 -22.54 6.77
CA LYS A 62 -6.92 -22.74 5.68
C LYS A 62 -7.17 -21.69 4.61
N ARG A 63 -6.14 -20.95 4.23
CA ARG A 63 -6.20 -19.95 3.16
C ARG A 63 -5.45 -20.47 1.94
N SER A 64 -6.08 -20.40 0.76
CA SER A 64 -5.42 -20.60 -0.53
C SER A 64 -5.67 -19.41 -1.45
N GLU A 65 -4.72 -19.15 -2.36
CA GLU A 65 -4.84 -18.12 -3.39
C GLU A 65 -4.55 -18.73 -4.75
N THR A 66 -5.45 -18.54 -5.71
CA THR A 66 -5.30 -19.01 -7.08
C THR A 66 -5.71 -17.93 -8.07
N ARG A 67 -5.16 -17.98 -9.29
CA ARG A 67 -5.72 -17.20 -10.41
C ARG A 67 -6.96 -17.92 -10.91
N ALA A 68 -8.04 -17.18 -11.08
CA ALA A 68 -9.30 -17.70 -11.60
C ALA A 68 -9.89 -16.71 -12.61
N GLU A 69 -10.76 -17.21 -13.49
CA GLU A 69 -11.63 -16.35 -14.29
C GLU A 69 -12.96 -16.14 -13.58
N SER A 70 -13.40 -14.89 -13.51
CA SER A 70 -14.68 -14.49 -12.94
C SER A 70 -15.27 -13.38 -13.79
N ALA A 71 -16.49 -13.60 -14.31
CA ALA A 71 -17.16 -12.68 -15.24
C ALA A 71 -16.28 -12.21 -16.41
N GLY A 72 -15.47 -13.12 -16.99
CA GLY A 72 -14.60 -12.84 -18.12
C GLY A 72 -13.33 -12.04 -17.78
N LYS A 73 -12.98 -11.88 -16.51
CA LYS A 73 -11.75 -11.21 -16.05
C LYS A 73 -10.90 -12.16 -15.22
N VAL A 74 -9.58 -12.06 -15.38
CA VAL A 74 -8.62 -12.75 -14.50
C VAL A 74 -8.60 -12.05 -13.15
N VAL A 75 -8.95 -12.80 -12.10
CA VAL A 75 -8.98 -12.33 -10.71
C VAL A 75 -8.07 -13.20 -9.84
N LEU A 76 -7.66 -12.66 -8.70
CA LEU A 76 -7.03 -13.44 -7.63
C LEU A 76 -8.15 -13.97 -6.71
N ARG A 77 -8.43 -15.26 -6.76
CA ARG A 77 -9.40 -15.90 -5.87
C ARG A 77 -8.71 -16.34 -4.59
N ARG A 78 -9.13 -15.77 -3.46
CA ARG A 78 -8.71 -16.19 -2.13
C ARG A 78 -9.81 -17.02 -1.49
N THR A 79 -9.53 -18.28 -1.18
CA THR A 79 -10.49 -19.18 -0.52
C THR A 79 -10.10 -19.37 0.93
N TYR A 80 -11.08 -19.25 1.82
CA TYR A 80 -10.98 -19.51 3.25
C TYR A 80 -11.80 -20.75 3.57
N SER A 81 -11.11 -21.84 3.93
CA SER A 81 -11.74 -23.10 4.32
C SER A 81 -11.76 -23.23 5.83
N THR A 82 -12.94 -23.45 6.38
CA THR A 82 -13.21 -23.68 7.81
C THR A 82 -13.81 -25.08 8.00
N PRO A 83 -13.93 -25.60 9.24
CA PRO A 83 -14.55 -26.90 9.48
C PRO A 83 -16.01 -27.01 9.01
N VAL A 84 -16.74 -25.89 8.95
CA VAL A 84 -18.16 -25.85 8.55
C VAL A 84 -18.37 -25.59 7.06
N GLY A 85 -17.29 -25.32 6.31
CA GLY A 85 -17.36 -25.01 4.89
C GLY A 85 -16.36 -23.95 4.47
N SER A 86 -16.48 -23.51 3.21
CA SER A 86 -15.54 -22.60 2.59
C SER A 86 -16.23 -21.39 1.97
N VAL A 87 -15.57 -20.24 2.06
CA VAL A 87 -15.98 -19.00 1.37
C VAL A 87 -14.82 -18.50 0.52
N TYR A 88 -15.12 -17.76 -0.55
CA TYR A 88 -14.09 -17.17 -1.40
C TYR A 88 -14.32 -15.68 -1.66
N LEU A 89 -13.22 -14.99 -1.90
CA LEU A 89 -13.16 -13.59 -2.31
C LEU A 89 -12.45 -13.50 -3.67
N ASP A 90 -13.10 -12.91 -4.64
CA ASP A 90 -12.48 -12.55 -5.92
C ASP A 90 -11.92 -11.13 -5.83
N GLU A 91 -10.59 -11.01 -5.82
CA GLU A 91 -9.88 -9.74 -5.74
C GLU A 91 -9.40 -9.32 -7.14
N THR A 92 -9.88 -8.18 -7.63
CA THR A 92 -9.33 -7.54 -8.83
C THR A 92 -8.29 -6.50 -8.40
N ARG A 93 -7.03 -6.70 -8.80
CA ARG A 93 -5.96 -5.74 -8.53
C ARG A 93 -5.68 -4.90 -9.77
N GLN A 94 -5.69 -3.58 -9.60
CA GLN A 94 -5.24 -2.67 -10.64
C GLN A 94 -3.72 -2.80 -10.81
N PRO A 95 -3.17 -2.49 -12.00
CA PRO A 95 -1.73 -2.45 -12.22
C PRO A 95 -1.03 -1.61 -11.13
N GLY A 96 0.04 -2.15 -10.54
CA GLY A 96 0.78 -1.50 -9.46
C GLY A 96 0.20 -1.71 -8.04
N VAL A 97 -0.93 -2.42 -7.89
CA VAL A 97 -1.49 -2.76 -6.56
C VAL A 97 -1.11 -4.18 -6.16
N GLY A 98 -0.31 -4.33 -5.10
CA GLY A 98 0.01 -5.63 -4.52
C GLY A 98 1.07 -5.54 -3.42
N ILE A 99 0.84 -6.26 -2.31
CA ILE A 99 1.83 -6.41 -1.24
C ILE A 99 2.87 -7.44 -1.72
N ARG A 100 4.15 -7.06 -1.77
CA ARG A 100 5.26 -8.03 -1.84
C ARG A 100 5.22 -8.88 -0.56
N PHE A 101 4.77 -10.12 -0.67
CA PHE A 101 5.09 -11.14 0.32
C PHE A 101 6.36 -11.84 -0.18
N ASN A 102 7.48 -11.60 0.50
CA ASN A 102 8.63 -12.50 0.47
C ASN A 102 8.34 -13.67 1.42
#